data_AF-S4Y2L7-F1
#
_entry.id   AF-S4Y2L7-F1
#
_cell.length_a   1.000
_cell.length_b   1.000
_cell.length_c   1.000
_cell.angle_alpha   90.00
_cell.angle_beta   90.00
_cell.angle_gamma   90.00
#
_symmetry.space_group_name_H-M   'P 1'
#
loop_
_entity.id
_entity.type
_entity.pdbx_description
1 polymer ?
#
loop_
_entity_poly.entity_id
_entity_poly.type
_entity_poly.pdbx_seq_one_letter_code
_entity_poly.pdbx_strand_id
1 'polypeptide(L)'
;MTRLELVVKGIPVSSQAEDRTNLKRWKERVAQAARDAIKEEDELYGECRGILVYFYFGSTDLDVDNIIKPVSDALNGIAYYDDKIVSEWIARKTDLGRTEIVDPPAVLAEHLARWMAAEQPFIYVCVVDEPPNHMELPK
;
A
#
# COMPACT_ATOMS: atom_id res chain seq x y z
N MET A 1 -15.86 -3.05 -3.98
CA MET A 1 -15.52 -1.95 -4.94
C MET A 1 -14.22 -1.29 -4.48
N THR A 2 -13.32 -0.89 -5.39
CA THR A 2 -12.11 -0.12 -5.00
C THR A 2 -12.50 1.24 -4.48
N ARG A 3 -12.04 1.58 -3.27
CA ARG A 3 -12.33 2.86 -2.59
C ARG A 3 -11.11 3.76 -2.52
N LEU A 4 -9.96 3.16 -2.33
CA LEU A 4 -8.70 3.87 -2.34
C LEU A 4 -7.72 3.11 -3.20
N GLU A 5 -7.04 3.83 -4.09
CA GLU A 5 -5.97 3.29 -4.91
C GLU A 5 -4.89 4.36 -5.03
N LEU A 6 -3.67 4.05 -4.62
CA LEU A 6 -2.59 5.03 -4.56
C LEU A 6 -1.22 4.37 -4.74
N VAL A 7 -0.24 5.20 -5.11
CA VAL A 7 1.17 4.83 -5.07
C VAL A 7 1.96 5.79 -4.18
N VAL A 8 2.94 5.26 -3.46
CA VAL A 8 3.82 6.05 -2.59
C VAL A 8 5.26 5.82 -2.96
N LYS A 9 5.92 6.87 -3.44
CA LYS A 9 7.34 6.85 -3.79
C LYS A 9 8.21 6.62 -2.55
N GLY A 10 9.17 5.70 -2.67
CA GLY A 10 10.22 5.43 -1.67
C GLY A 10 10.20 4.00 -1.13
N ILE A 11 11.25 3.67 -0.37
CA ILE A 11 11.35 2.40 0.36
C ILE A 11 10.43 2.48 1.58
N PRO A 12 9.50 1.50 1.77
CA PRO A 12 8.66 1.48 2.94
C PRO A 12 9.46 1.23 4.21
N VAL A 13 9.04 1.87 5.30
CA VAL A 13 9.72 1.75 6.60
C VAL A 13 9.03 0.67 7.42
N SER A 14 9.82 -0.25 7.99
CA SER A 14 9.34 -1.28 8.91
C SER A 14 8.75 -0.67 10.20
N SER A 15 7.68 -1.25 10.72
CA SER A 15 7.12 -0.93 12.05
C SER A 15 8.12 -1.10 13.19
N GLN A 16 9.09 -1.99 12.99
CA GLN A 16 10.18 -2.29 13.93
C GLN A 16 11.38 -1.37 13.77
N ALA A 17 11.36 -0.41 12.84
CA ALA A 17 12.47 0.51 12.64
C ALA A 17 12.76 1.33 13.91
N GLU A 18 14.04 1.39 14.27
CA GLU A 18 14.52 2.18 15.41
C GLU A 18 14.38 3.69 15.15
N ASP A 19 14.58 4.12 13.90
CA ASP A 19 14.39 5.52 13.50
C ASP A 19 12.90 5.87 13.40
N ARG A 20 12.35 6.26 14.54
CA ARG A 20 10.96 6.71 14.68
C ARG A 20 10.67 8.00 13.89
N THR A 21 11.68 8.83 13.63
CA THR A 21 11.50 10.05 12.84
C THR A 21 11.26 9.72 11.38
N ASN A 22 12.06 8.81 10.81
CA ASN A 22 11.87 8.33 9.45
C ASN A 22 10.53 7.58 9.31
N LEU A 23 10.18 6.73 10.28
CA LEU A 23 8.88 6.05 10.31
C LEU A 23 7.72 7.05 10.30
N LYS A 24 7.79 8.12 11.10
CA LYS A 24 6.76 9.17 11.10
C LYS A 24 6.65 9.87 9.75
N ARG A 25 7.79 10.27 9.16
CA ARG A 25 7.83 10.90 7.82
C ARG A 25 7.27 9.99 6.74
N TRP A 26 7.53 8.69 6.83
CA TRP A 26 6.96 7.69 5.94
C TRP A 26 5.43 7.64 6.07
N LYS A 27 4.91 7.54 7.30
CA LYS A 27 3.47 7.57 7.56
C LYS A 27 2.81 8.84 7.03
N GLU A 28 3.42 10.01 7.24
CA GLU A 28 2.90 11.28 6.70
C GLU A 28 2.87 11.29 5.16
N ARG A 29 3.85 10.69 4.49
CA ARG A 29 3.85 10.57 3.02
C ARG A 29 2.72 9.67 2.53
N VAL A 30 2.50 8.53 3.19
CA VAL A 30 1.38 7.63 2.87
C VAL A 30 0.05 8.33 3.11
N ALA A 31 -0.11 8.99 4.25
CA ALA A 31 -1.32 9.72 4.59
C ALA A 31 -1.61 10.86 3.61
N GLN A 32 -0.58 11.58 3.14
CA GLN A 32 -0.76 12.61 2.13
C GLN A 32 -1.24 12.02 0.80
N ALA A 33 -0.57 10.96 0.30
CA ALA A 33 -0.99 10.29 -0.92
C ALA A 33 -2.44 9.76 -0.83
N ALA A 34 -2.85 9.29 0.36
CA ALA A 34 -4.21 8.85 0.60
C ALA A 34 -5.22 10.00 0.55
N ARG A 35 -4.92 11.15 1.17
CA ARG A 35 -5.78 12.35 1.11
C ARG A 35 -5.92 12.90 -0.31
N ASP A 36 -4.86 12.81 -1.11
CA ASP A 36 -4.88 13.27 -2.49
C ASP A 36 -5.71 12.34 -3.40
N ALA A 37 -5.80 11.05 -3.05
CA ALA A 37 -6.48 10.03 -3.84
C ALA A 37 -7.93 9.79 -3.42
N ILE A 38 -8.28 9.97 -2.14
CA ILE A 38 -9.60 9.65 -1.62
C ILE A 38 -10.65 10.70 -2.00
N LYS A 39 -11.87 10.26 -2.31
CA LYS A 39 -13.02 11.14 -2.53
C LYS A 39 -13.96 11.08 -1.33
N GLU A 40 -14.78 12.11 -1.09
CA GLU A 40 -15.66 12.19 0.09
C GLU A 40 -16.62 10.98 0.24
N GLU A 41 -16.93 10.30 -0.85
CA GLU A 41 -17.80 9.12 -0.91
C GLU A 41 -17.08 7.77 -0.69
N ASP A 42 -15.78 7.80 -0.36
CA ASP A 42 -14.91 6.61 -0.27
C ASP A 42 -14.54 6.18 1.16
N GLU A 43 -14.98 6.90 2.20
CA GLU A 43 -14.69 6.50 3.59
C GLU A 43 -15.46 5.23 4.01
N LEU A 44 -14.72 4.25 4.56
CA LEU A 44 -15.28 2.95 4.92
C LEU A 44 -15.72 2.84 6.38
N TYR A 45 -16.94 2.35 6.55
CA TYR A 45 -17.56 2.03 7.85
C TYR A 45 -17.72 0.51 8.07
N GLY A 46 -17.54 -0.30 7.02
CA GLY A 46 -17.68 -1.76 7.05
C GLY A 46 -16.34 -2.50 6.96
N GLU A 47 -16.39 -3.81 7.21
CA GLU A 47 -15.24 -4.69 7.03
C GLU A 47 -14.69 -4.60 5.59
N CYS A 48 -13.37 -4.48 5.49
CA CYS A 48 -12.69 -4.25 4.21
C CYS A 48 -11.39 -5.05 4.12
N ARG A 49 -10.76 -4.93 2.94
CA ARG A 49 -9.52 -5.62 2.61
C ARG A 49 -8.50 -4.65 2.03
N GLY A 50 -7.24 -4.82 2.43
CA GLY A 50 -6.09 -4.10 1.90
C GLY A 50 -5.26 -4.95 0.93
N ILE A 51 -4.69 -4.30 -0.07
CA ILE A 51 -3.69 -4.87 -0.98
C ILE A 51 -2.46 -3.98 -0.91
N LEU A 52 -1.28 -4.58 -0.71
CA LEU A 52 -0.01 -3.88 -0.70
C LEU A 52 0.99 -4.59 -1.61
N VAL A 53 1.54 -3.86 -2.58
CA VAL A 53 2.64 -4.37 -3.40
C VAL A 53 3.84 -3.45 -3.21
N TYR A 54 4.93 -3.99 -2.67
CA TYR A 54 6.22 -3.28 -2.60
C TYR A 54 7.06 -3.60 -3.83
N PHE A 55 7.28 -2.58 -4.66
CA PHE A 55 8.13 -2.66 -5.83
C PHE A 55 9.55 -2.18 -5.52
N TYR A 56 10.53 -3.01 -5.82
CA TYR A 56 11.94 -2.76 -5.53
C TYR A 56 12.84 -3.21 -6.69
N PHE A 57 14.13 -2.89 -6.61
CA PHE A 57 15.16 -3.32 -7.55
C PHE A 57 16.26 -4.07 -6.78
N GLY A 58 16.68 -5.23 -7.28
CA GLY A 58 17.79 -5.99 -6.69
C GLY A 58 17.36 -6.87 -5.51
N SER A 59 17.78 -6.52 -4.29
CA SER A 59 17.45 -7.30 -3.09
C SER A 59 16.81 -6.42 -2.02
N THR A 60 15.98 -7.04 -1.17
CA THR A 60 15.37 -6.38 -0.02
C THR A 60 15.24 -7.38 1.14
N ASP A 61 15.57 -6.90 2.33
CA ASP A 61 15.42 -7.57 3.62
C ASP A 61 14.10 -7.21 4.33
N LEU A 62 13.31 -6.31 3.76
CA LEU A 62 12.05 -5.88 4.34
C LEU A 62 11.04 -7.03 4.35
N ASP A 63 10.39 -7.18 5.49
CA ASP A 63 9.28 -8.12 5.68
C ASP A 63 7.96 -7.43 5.32
N VAL A 64 7.09 -8.14 4.60
CA VAL A 64 5.78 -7.64 4.17
C VAL A 64 4.92 -7.28 5.37
N ASP A 65 4.92 -8.12 6.40
CA ASP A 65 4.11 -7.90 7.61
C ASP A 65 4.54 -6.62 8.34
N ASN A 66 5.85 -6.37 8.37
CA ASN A 66 6.40 -5.18 9.02
C ASN A 66 6.15 -3.88 8.26
N ILE A 67 5.95 -3.91 6.94
CA ILE A 67 5.67 -2.71 6.14
C ILE A 67 4.16 -2.42 6.02
N ILE A 68 3.29 -3.43 6.21
CA ILE A 68 1.83 -3.22 6.22
C ILE A 68 1.43 -2.32 7.38
N LYS A 69 1.92 -2.59 8.60
CA LYS A 69 1.44 -1.87 9.80
C LYS A 69 1.59 -0.34 9.70
N PRO A 70 2.73 0.23 9.28
CA PRO A 70 2.86 1.68 9.13
C PRO A 70 1.97 2.27 8.03
N VAL A 71 1.73 1.52 6.96
CA VAL A 71 0.79 1.92 5.90
C VAL A 71 -0.64 1.92 6.45
N SER A 72 -1.06 0.83 7.07
CA SER A 72 -2.38 0.69 7.68
C SER A 72 -2.66 1.79 8.71
N ASP A 73 -1.69 2.09 9.57
CA ASP A 73 -1.80 3.18 10.54
C ASP A 73 -1.95 4.57 9.88
N ALA A 74 -1.30 4.78 8.73
CA ALA A 74 -1.32 6.06 8.04
C ALA A 74 -2.63 6.29 7.30
N LEU A 75 -3.34 5.22 6.92
CA LEU A 75 -4.66 5.26 6.29
C LEU A 75 -5.81 5.37 7.31
N ASN A 76 -5.53 5.13 8.59
CA ASN A 76 -6.54 5.19 9.65
C ASN A 76 -7.10 6.62 9.82
N GLY A 77 -8.42 6.75 9.81
CA GLY A 77 -9.14 8.03 9.77
C GLY A 77 -9.05 8.76 8.42
N ILE A 78 -8.62 8.05 7.35
CA ILE A 78 -8.63 8.55 5.98
C ILE A 78 -9.43 7.56 5.12
N ALA A 79 -8.90 6.35 4.91
CA ALA A 79 -9.55 5.32 4.09
C ALA A 79 -10.69 4.61 4.82
N TYR A 80 -10.54 4.48 6.13
CA TYR A 80 -11.46 3.81 7.04
C TYR A 80 -11.36 4.46 8.41
N TYR A 81 -12.42 4.35 9.20
CA TYR A 81 -12.48 4.95 10.53
C TYR A 81 -11.52 4.30 11.56
N ASP A 82 -11.36 2.97 11.50
CA ASP A 82 -10.47 2.20 12.38
C ASP A 82 -9.76 1.11 11.58
N ASP A 83 -8.45 0.94 11.75
CA ASP A 83 -7.69 -0.10 11.04
C ASP A 83 -8.11 -1.52 11.42
N LYS A 84 -8.82 -1.67 12.55
CA LYS A 84 -9.44 -2.94 12.96
C LYS A 84 -10.52 -3.46 12.01
N ILE A 85 -11.07 -2.63 11.13
CA ILE A 85 -12.05 -3.09 10.13
C ILE A 85 -11.38 -3.71 8.89
N VAL A 86 -10.05 -3.60 8.78
CA VAL A 86 -9.29 -4.27 7.72
C VAL A 86 -8.99 -5.71 8.17
N SER A 87 -9.79 -6.65 7.71
CA SER A 87 -9.69 -8.05 8.15
C SER A 87 -8.72 -8.90 7.33
N GLU A 88 -8.31 -8.42 6.16
CA GLU A 88 -7.35 -9.10 5.29
C GLU A 88 -6.40 -8.09 4.65
N TRP A 89 -5.12 -8.47 4.60
CA TRP A 89 -4.12 -7.84 3.74
C TRP A 89 -3.54 -8.87 2.77
N ILE A 90 -3.65 -8.60 1.47
CA ILE A 90 -2.90 -9.33 0.45
C ILE A 90 -1.63 -8.52 0.16
N ALA A 91 -0.49 -9.02 0.61
CA ALA A 91 0.77 -8.32 0.46
C ALA A 91 1.83 -9.13 -0.28
N ARG A 92 2.60 -8.46 -1.15
CA ARG A 92 3.76 -9.06 -1.80
C ARG A 92 4.86 -8.05 -2.08
N LYS A 93 6.06 -8.57 -2.35
CA LYS A 93 7.19 -7.81 -2.87
C LYS A 93 7.42 -8.20 -4.33
N THR A 94 7.82 -7.26 -5.16
CA THR A 94 8.06 -7.49 -6.59
C THR A 94 9.36 -6.81 -7.01
N ASP A 95 10.32 -7.60 -7.51
CA ASP A 95 11.56 -7.10 -8.10
C ASP A 95 11.30 -6.65 -9.53
N LEU A 96 11.25 -5.33 -9.75
CA LEU A 96 11.05 -4.72 -11.06
C LEU A 96 12.26 -4.82 -11.98
N GLY A 97 13.44 -5.18 -11.46
CA GLY A 97 14.60 -5.52 -12.30
C GLY A 97 14.44 -6.85 -13.04
N ARG A 98 13.47 -7.68 -12.64
CA ARG A 98 13.25 -9.04 -13.16
C ARG A 98 11.82 -9.31 -13.59
N THR A 99 10.91 -8.37 -13.35
CA THR A 99 9.48 -8.56 -13.56
C THR A 99 8.93 -7.41 -14.40
N GLU A 100 8.27 -7.75 -15.50
CA GLU A 100 7.47 -6.79 -16.26
C GLU A 100 6.04 -6.78 -15.71
N ILE A 101 5.49 -5.58 -15.51
CA ILE A 101 4.10 -5.41 -15.06
C ILE A 101 3.21 -5.26 -16.29
N VAL A 102 2.32 -6.22 -16.48
CA VAL A 102 1.33 -6.22 -17.55
C VAL A 102 0.02 -5.63 -17.01
N ASP A 103 -0.57 -4.72 -17.79
CA ASP A 103 -1.86 -4.07 -17.50
C ASP A 103 -1.96 -3.46 -16.08
N PRO A 104 -1.04 -2.55 -15.70
CA PRO A 104 -1.07 -1.92 -14.38
C PRO A 104 -2.32 -1.04 -14.21
N PRO A 105 -2.86 -0.90 -12.99
CA PRO A 105 -3.88 0.11 -12.69
C PRO A 105 -3.44 1.51 -13.12
N ALA A 106 -4.38 2.37 -13.53
CA ALA A 106 -4.08 3.68 -14.11
C ALA A 106 -3.18 4.54 -13.21
N VAL A 107 -3.44 4.55 -11.89
CA VAL A 107 -2.63 5.29 -10.91
C VAL A 107 -1.17 4.81 -10.88
N LEU A 108 -0.93 3.52 -11.15
CA LEU A 108 0.42 2.97 -11.25
C LEU A 108 1.04 3.27 -12.62
N ALA A 109 0.27 3.13 -13.70
CA ALA A 109 0.71 3.34 -15.08
C ALA A 109 1.31 4.73 -15.29
N GLU A 110 0.71 5.77 -14.68
CA GLU A 110 1.16 7.16 -14.74
C GLU A 110 2.59 7.39 -14.24
N HIS A 111 3.10 6.49 -13.39
CA HIS A 111 4.40 6.64 -12.74
C HIS A 111 5.42 5.58 -13.15
N LEU A 112 4.94 4.42 -13.60
CA LEU A 112 5.74 3.21 -13.77
C LEU A 112 6.97 3.43 -14.67
N ALA A 113 6.80 3.96 -15.88
CA ALA A 113 7.91 4.14 -16.82
C ALA A 113 9.03 5.04 -16.26
N ARG A 114 8.65 6.15 -15.62
CA ARG A 114 9.61 7.09 -15.02
C ARG A 114 10.34 6.47 -13.83
N TRP A 115 9.63 5.73 -12.98
CA TRP A 115 10.22 5.12 -11.79
C TRP A 115 11.06 3.90 -12.11
N MET A 116 10.70 3.14 -13.15
CA MET A 116 11.55 2.08 -13.69
C MET A 116 12.88 2.63 -14.22
N ALA A 117 12.84 3.70 -15.03
CA ALA A 117 14.06 4.30 -15.57
C ALA A 117 14.99 4.86 -14.47
N ALA A 118 14.45 5.23 -13.31
CA ALA A 118 15.20 5.77 -12.18
C ALA A 118 15.52 4.73 -11.10
N GLU A 119 15.21 3.44 -11.33
CA GLU A 119 15.29 2.36 -10.32
C GLU A 119 14.68 2.76 -8.96
N GLN A 120 13.57 3.49 -9.01
CA GLN A 120 12.94 4.08 -7.84
C GLN A 120 12.03 3.03 -7.16
N PRO A 121 12.29 2.62 -5.92
CA PRO A 121 11.36 1.80 -5.15
C PRO A 121 10.11 2.59 -4.76
N PHE A 122 8.97 1.90 -4.67
CA PHE A 122 7.69 2.47 -4.26
C PHE A 122 6.74 1.37 -3.78
N ILE A 123 5.67 1.78 -3.12
CA ILE A 123 4.54 0.88 -2.83
C ILE A 123 3.32 1.26 -3.65
N TYR A 124 2.55 0.25 -4.04
CA TYR A 124 1.16 0.38 -4.47
C TYR A 124 0.26 -0.10 -3.33
N VAL A 125 -0.79 0.67 -3.04
CA VAL A 125 -1.76 0.36 -2.00
C VAL A 125 -3.15 0.50 -2.56
N CYS A 126 -4.00 -0.50 -2.31
CA CYS A 126 -5.40 -0.46 -2.66
C CYS A 126 -6.23 -0.93 -1.46
N VAL A 127 -7.31 -0.21 -1.16
CA VAL A 127 -8.32 -0.61 -0.17
C VAL A 127 -9.63 -0.83 -0.91
N VAL A 128 -10.20 -2.02 -0.70
CA VAL A 128 -11.46 -2.42 -1.32
C VAL A 128 -12.54 -2.59 -0.28
N ASP A 129 -13.70 -2.02 -0.57
CA ASP A 129 -14.97 -2.23 0.14
C ASP A 129 -15.56 -3.57 -0.30
N GLU A 130 -14.88 -4.63 0.12
CA GLU A 130 -15.28 -6.01 -0.05
C GLU A 130 -14.65 -6.81 1.09
N PRO A 131 -15.45 -7.35 2.02
CA PRO A 131 -14.91 -8.15 3.11
C PRO A 131 -14.27 -9.43 2.55
N PRO A 132 -13.24 -9.97 3.21
CA PRO A 132 -12.67 -11.24 2.82
C PRO A 132 -13.71 -12.36 2.94
N ASN A 133 -13.62 -13.36 2.06
CA ASN A 133 -14.46 -14.54 2.15
C ASN A 133 -13.96 -15.44 3.28
N HIS A 134 -14.53 -15.29 4.48
CA HIS A 134 -14.16 -16.10 5.65
C HIS A 134 -14.45 -17.60 5.52
N MET A 135 -15.19 -18.02 4.48
CA MET A 135 -15.53 -19.43 4.23
C MET A 135 -14.53 -20.14 3.32
N GLU A 136 -13.71 -19.40 2.56
CA GLU A 136 -12.71 -19.94 1.66
C GLU A 136 -11.33 -19.36 1.98
N LEU A 137 -10.29 -20.19 1.94
CA LEU A 137 -8.93 -19.66 2.05
C LEU A 137 -8.59 -18.83 0.80
N PRO A 138 -7.79 -17.76 0.94
CA PRO A 138 -7.24 -17.05 -0.21
C PRO A 138 -6.50 -18.05 -1.12
N LYS A 139 -6.82 -18.01 -2.42
CA LYS A 139 -6.21 -18.89 -3.44
C LYS A 139 -5.05 -18.20 -4.13
#